data_AF-A0A6S7K761-F1
#
_entry.id   AF-A0A6S7K761-F1
#
_cell.length_a   1.000
_cell.length_b   1.000
_cell.length_c   1.000
_cell.angle_alpha   90.00
_cell.angle_beta   90.00
_cell.angle_gamma   90.00
#
_symmetry.space_group_name_H-M   'P 1'
#
loop_
_entity.id
_entity.type
_entity.pdbx_description
1 polymer ?
#
loop_
_entity_poly.entity_id
_entity_poly.type
_entity_poly.pdbx_seq_one_letter_code
_entity_poly.pdbx_strand_id
1 'polypeptide(L)'
;MASYIQGYDEDRFTITVNRNFLCLICFNVLRDPVLCPGNQHCFCRACITRHLERSQRCPTCADKLTVDTLIKPNRMVKDYLNELNIHCIYINRGCQEIVQLQHLERHEAICGFLPLVCTNQGCGITLNRRDLIRHDSEECEFRQMKCKSCGEMTKMLADIEQRMAITETKMSNMETKMERNIAGIKTDMEEKFEAMNDEVKGLKSALIDGFNQMKDVLVKTEDTKEENTRKVRNIASGDKENIIVAGGKGTASVQIFNWPQRTWSPLQSMPEVRHGASSYVYNKDVRIAGGYCPGSAHLDSTIRIDKDPYPDLLAHWSGCAVKLPETLAFHSSDLYNDQLIVSGGYNGNLKETSNCIHEVQLVHPYTVKTSAKMPEPRRGHSTEIFEDHLLIVGGSTTRRYQDNLNSVVLYDIKNNECKQLTPLPYAVSSMATVRWGDNIVVIGGIDKQGKKLDTVLIYNVMTEHSHMLPPMKCNRFGCTAVVIRNNIVVLGGRDEQLRDLKSVEAFNFDRYSWEELPEMCQARWLHTATVV
;
A
#
# COMPACT_ATOMS: atom_id res chain seq x y z
N MET A 1 -20.13 -5.64 -18.63
CA MET A 1 -18.82 -5.10 -18.20
C MET A 1 -18.09 -6.24 -17.51
N ALA A 2 -16.98 -6.72 -18.08
CA ALA A 2 -16.23 -7.82 -17.45
C ALA A 2 -15.72 -7.33 -16.09
N SER A 3 -16.13 -7.98 -14.99
CA SER A 3 -15.58 -7.70 -13.67
C SER A 3 -14.10 -8.04 -13.71
N TYR A 4 -13.27 -7.05 -13.38
CA TYR A 4 -11.83 -7.18 -13.48
C TYR A 4 -11.32 -7.99 -12.29
N ILE A 5 -10.71 -9.14 -12.55
CA ILE A 5 -10.31 -10.06 -11.48
C ILE A 5 -8.86 -9.76 -11.06
N GLN A 6 -8.68 -9.22 -9.85
CA GLN A 6 -7.37 -8.92 -9.25
C GLN A 6 -6.72 -10.17 -8.60
N GLY A 7 -5.62 -10.01 -7.87
CA GLY A 7 -5.01 -11.08 -7.06
C GLY A 7 -5.96 -11.65 -6.00
N TYR A 8 -5.65 -12.82 -5.46
CA TYR A 8 -6.45 -13.48 -4.42
C TYR A 8 -6.20 -12.86 -3.04
N ASP A 9 -7.25 -12.51 -2.32
CA ASP A 9 -7.14 -11.97 -0.96
C ASP A 9 -6.41 -12.95 -0.03
N GLU A 10 -5.41 -12.45 0.71
CA GLU A 10 -4.56 -13.28 1.59
C GLU A 10 -5.38 -13.96 2.69
N ASP A 11 -6.40 -13.27 3.23
CA ASP A 11 -7.29 -13.78 4.29
C ASP A 11 -8.10 -15.01 3.87
N ARG A 12 -8.18 -15.31 2.57
CA ARG A 12 -8.83 -16.53 2.07
C ARG A 12 -7.93 -17.75 2.18
N PHE A 13 -6.63 -17.61 2.40
CA PHE A 13 -5.73 -18.76 2.47
C PHE A 13 -5.66 -19.33 3.89
N THR A 14 -5.51 -20.64 4.00
CA THR A 14 -5.43 -21.32 5.31
C THR A 14 -4.08 -21.10 6.01
N ILE A 15 -3.08 -20.63 5.27
CA ILE A 15 -1.74 -20.33 5.76
C ILE A 15 -1.35 -18.91 5.33
N THR A 16 -0.46 -18.29 6.10
CA THR A 16 0.20 -17.06 5.69
C THR A 16 1.08 -17.34 4.47
N VAL A 17 0.77 -16.69 3.36
CA VAL A 17 1.50 -16.89 2.09
C VAL A 17 2.78 -16.06 2.15
N ASN A 18 3.89 -16.63 1.67
CA ASN A 18 5.15 -15.89 1.62
C ASN A 18 5.00 -14.64 0.74
N ARG A 19 5.47 -13.50 1.27
CA ARG A 19 5.33 -12.18 0.66
C ARG A 19 5.91 -12.07 -0.76
N ASN A 20 6.88 -12.92 -1.10
CA ASN A 20 7.44 -12.99 -2.46
C ASN A 20 6.41 -13.44 -3.52
N PHE A 21 5.27 -13.98 -3.08
CA PHE A 21 4.17 -14.40 -3.94
C PHE A 21 2.99 -13.42 -3.92
N LEU A 22 3.23 -12.18 -3.49
CA LEU A 22 2.26 -11.09 -3.57
C LEU A 22 2.52 -10.23 -4.81
N CYS A 23 1.45 -9.71 -5.38
CA CYS A 23 1.52 -8.79 -6.51
C CYS A 23 1.98 -7.41 -6.06
N LEU A 24 3.00 -6.84 -6.70
CA LEU A 24 3.51 -5.50 -6.36
C LEU A 24 2.59 -4.33 -6.78
N ILE A 25 1.44 -4.62 -7.40
CA ILE A 25 0.43 -3.61 -7.76
C ILE A 25 -0.82 -3.73 -6.87
N CYS A 26 -1.37 -4.95 -6.68
CA CYS A 26 -2.59 -5.14 -5.89
C CYS A 26 -2.36 -5.71 -4.49
N PHE A 27 -1.11 -6.04 -4.13
CA PHE A 27 -0.67 -6.59 -2.84
C PHE A 27 -1.31 -7.91 -2.37
N ASN A 28 -2.29 -8.41 -3.11
CA ASN A 28 -2.89 -9.73 -2.97
C ASN A 28 -1.98 -10.85 -3.51
N VAL A 29 -2.27 -12.09 -3.11
CA VAL A 29 -1.60 -13.30 -3.61
C VAL A 29 -1.75 -13.39 -5.13
N LEU A 30 -0.64 -13.66 -5.82
CA LEU A 30 -0.55 -13.57 -7.27
C LEU A 30 -1.61 -14.42 -7.99
N ARG A 31 -2.37 -13.79 -8.89
CA ARG A 31 -3.25 -14.43 -9.87
C ARG A 31 -2.65 -14.29 -11.26
N ASP A 32 -2.47 -15.41 -11.95
CA ASP A 32 -1.75 -15.49 -13.23
C ASP A 32 -0.43 -14.67 -13.19
N PRO A 33 0.55 -15.11 -12.39
CA PRO A 33 1.77 -14.35 -12.13
C PRO A 33 2.62 -14.13 -13.38
N VAL A 34 3.18 -12.93 -13.49
CA VAL A 34 4.15 -12.51 -14.52
C VAL A 34 5.27 -11.67 -13.91
N LEU A 35 6.43 -11.67 -14.57
CA LEU A 35 7.68 -11.07 -14.10
C LEU A 35 8.21 -10.03 -15.09
N CYS A 36 8.88 -8.99 -14.59
CA CYS A 36 9.71 -8.14 -15.44
C CYS A 36 11.06 -8.82 -15.76
N PRO A 37 11.59 -8.70 -17.00
CA PRO A 37 12.84 -9.36 -17.39
C PRO A 37 14.07 -8.97 -16.58
N GLY A 38 14.22 -7.68 -16.26
CA GLY A 38 15.44 -7.16 -15.66
C GLY A 38 15.59 -7.52 -14.19
N ASN A 39 14.57 -7.19 -13.39
CA ASN A 39 14.63 -7.24 -11.93
C ASN A 39 13.67 -8.29 -11.32
N GLN A 40 12.99 -9.09 -12.14
CA GLN A 40 12.08 -10.16 -11.71
C GLN A 40 10.97 -9.73 -10.72
N HIS A 41 10.51 -8.49 -10.81
CA HIS A 41 9.36 -8.00 -10.05
C HIS A 41 8.08 -8.77 -10.44
N CYS A 42 7.37 -9.32 -9.44
CA CYS A 42 6.16 -10.14 -9.61
C CYS A 42 4.87 -9.31 -9.64
N PHE A 43 4.02 -9.58 -10.62
CA PHE A 43 2.71 -8.95 -10.76
C PHE A 43 1.64 -9.97 -11.19
N CYS A 44 0.38 -9.72 -10.88
CA CYS A 44 -0.73 -10.37 -11.57
C CYS A 44 -0.76 -9.89 -13.03
N ARG A 45 -0.99 -10.78 -14.00
CA ARG A 45 -1.04 -10.40 -15.44
C ARG A 45 -2.01 -9.25 -15.69
N ALA A 46 -3.20 -9.33 -15.11
CA ALA A 46 -4.18 -8.26 -15.21
C ALA A 46 -3.59 -6.94 -14.69
N CYS A 47 -3.12 -6.91 -13.44
CA CYS A 47 -2.59 -5.69 -12.82
C CYS A 47 -1.50 -4.99 -13.66
N ILE A 48 -0.49 -5.73 -14.12
CA ILE A 48 0.60 -5.12 -14.89
C ILE A 48 0.17 -4.69 -16.29
N THR A 49 -0.71 -5.44 -16.95
CA THR A 49 -1.18 -5.08 -18.30
C THR A 49 -1.81 -3.70 -18.31
N ARG A 50 -2.66 -3.40 -17.31
CA ARG A 50 -3.29 -2.08 -17.14
C ARG A 50 -2.29 -0.97 -16.84
N HIS A 51 -1.26 -1.25 -16.05
CA HIS A 51 -0.21 -0.26 -15.79
C HIS A 51 0.56 0.08 -17.08
N LEU A 52 0.86 -0.95 -17.88
CA LEU A 52 1.61 -0.80 -19.12
C LEU A 52 0.84 -0.08 -20.23
N GLU A 53 -0.50 -0.06 -20.19
CA GLU A 53 -1.32 0.80 -21.06
C GLU A 53 -0.99 2.29 -20.88
N ARG A 54 -0.48 2.71 -19.72
CA ARG A 54 -0.21 4.12 -19.38
C ARG A 54 1.27 4.49 -19.43
N SER A 55 2.14 3.66 -18.86
CA SER A 55 3.54 4.05 -18.57
C SER A 55 4.58 3.38 -19.47
N GLN A 56 4.26 2.22 -20.07
CA GLN A 56 5.22 1.30 -20.71
C GLN A 56 6.52 1.07 -19.91
N ARG A 57 6.42 1.12 -18.57
CA ARG A 57 7.54 0.95 -17.65
C ARG A 57 7.13 0.06 -16.49
N CYS A 58 8.09 -0.59 -15.86
CA CYS A 58 7.86 -1.34 -14.64
C CYS A 58 7.50 -0.38 -13.49
N PRO A 59 6.43 -0.62 -12.71
CA PRO A 59 6.06 0.23 -11.57
C PRO A 59 7.14 0.34 -10.49
N THR A 60 8.02 -0.67 -10.39
CA THR A 60 8.97 -0.80 -9.27
C THR A 60 10.37 -0.34 -9.65
N CYS A 61 10.93 -0.79 -10.78
CA CYS A 61 12.28 -0.38 -11.23
C CYS A 61 12.29 0.73 -12.29
N ALA A 62 11.13 1.16 -12.80
CA ALA A 62 11.02 2.10 -13.93
C ALA A 62 11.67 1.65 -15.25
N ASP A 63 12.17 0.41 -15.33
CA ASP A 63 12.69 -0.18 -16.56
C ASP A 63 11.61 -0.23 -17.64
N LYS A 64 12.02 -0.06 -18.91
CA LYS A 64 11.11 -0.19 -20.05
C LYS A 64 10.51 -1.60 -20.07
N LEU A 65 9.18 -1.67 -20.05
CA LEU A 65 8.44 -2.92 -19.97
C LEU A 65 7.20 -2.82 -20.84
N THR A 66 6.94 -3.82 -21.67
CA THR A 66 5.71 -3.96 -22.45
C THR A 66 5.06 -5.31 -22.17
N VAL A 67 3.79 -5.45 -22.52
CA VAL A 67 3.03 -6.69 -22.28
C VAL A 67 3.71 -7.90 -22.94
N ASP A 68 4.31 -7.71 -24.11
CA ASP A 68 5.03 -8.75 -24.85
C ASP A 68 6.35 -9.16 -24.21
N THR A 69 6.97 -8.27 -23.44
CA THR A 69 8.25 -8.54 -22.76
C THR A 69 8.08 -9.21 -21.40
N LEU A 70 6.86 -9.43 -20.93
CA LEU A 70 6.59 -10.08 -19.64
C LEU A 70 7.00 -11.55 -19.65
N ILE A 71 7.70 -11.97 -18.60
CA ILE A 71 8.18 -13.35 -18.44
C ILE A 71 7.21 -14.12 -17.52
N LYS A 72 6.98 -15.40 -17.80
CA LYS A 72 6.24 -16.28 -16.88
C LYS A 72 7.20 -16.80 -15.79
N PRO A 73 6.76 -16.88 -14.53
CA PRO A 73 7.58 -17.45 -13.47
C PRO A 73 7.91 -18.91 -13.75
N ASN A 74 9.00 -19.38 -13.15
CA ASN A 74 9.42 -20.77 -13.26
C ASN A 74 8.32 -21.69 -12.69
N ARG A 75 8.27 -22.92 -13.21
CA ARG A 75 7.31 -23.96 -12.85
C ARG A 75 7.21 -24.17 -11.34
N MET A 76 8.33 -24.14 -10.60
CA MET A 76 8.31 -24.30 -9.14
C MET A 76 7.43 -23.26 -8.42
N VAL A 77 7.47 -22.00 -8.85
CA VAL A 77 6.65 -20.93 -8.25
C VAL A 77 5.17 -21.14 -8.54
N LYS A 78 4.86 -21.57 -9.78
CA LYS A 78 3.50 -21.86 -10.20
C LYS A 78 2.94 -23.08 -9.46
N ASP A 79 3.73 -24.13 -9.32
CA ASP A 79 3.35 -25.37 -8.65
C ASP A 79 3.12 -25.10 -7.15
N TYR A 80 4.00 -24.33 -6.49
CA TYR A 80 3.80 -23.89 -5.11
C TYR A 80 2.49 -23.12 -4.92
N LEU A 81 2.21 -22.11 -5.76
CA LEU A 81 0.97 -21.34 -5.70
C LEU A 81 -0.27 -22.23 -5.88
N ASN A 82 -0.20 -23.18 -6.79
CA ASN A 82 -1.30 -24.10 -7.11
C ASN A 82 -1.65 -25.05 -5.96
N GLU A 83 -0.67 -25.41 -5.12
CA GLU A 83 -0.83 -26.28 -3.97
C GLU A 83 -1.40 -25.57 -2.73
N LEU A 84 -1.42 -24.24 -2.72
CA LEU A 84 -1.97 -23.46 -1.61
C LEU A 84 -3.47 -23.73 -1.44
N ASN A 85 -3.88 -23.94 -0.19
CA ASN A 85 -5.28 -24.13 0.18
C ASN A 85 -5.95 -22.78 0.42
N ILE A 86 -7.10 -22.58 -0.24
CA ILE A 86 -7.85 -21.33 -0.22
C ILE A 86 -9.35 -21.61 0.00
N HIS A 87 -9.98 -20.76 0.80
CA HIS A 87 -11.42 -20.69 1.00
C HIS A 87 -12.11 -20.16 -0.26
N CYS A 88 -13.29 -20.71 -0.55
CA CYS A 88 -14.16 -20.21 -1.62
C CYS A 88 -14.53 -18.73 -1.41
N ILE A 89 -14.62 -17.97 -2.51
CA ILE A 89 -15.13 -16.58 -2.54
C ILE A 89 -16.49 -16.44 -1.85
N TYR A 90 -17.31 -17.48 -1.87
CA TYR A 90 -18.66 -17.49 -1.30
C TYR A 90 -18.68 -17.91 0.18
N ILE A 91 -17.57 -17.81 0.92
CA ILE A 91 -17.51 -18.11 2.37
C ILE A 91 -18.51 -17.29 3.17
N ASN A 92 -18.65 -16.00 2.85
CA ASN A 92 -19.64 -15.11 3.47
C ASN A 92 -21.10 -15.44 3.12
N ARG A 93 -21.33 -16.29 2.11
CA ARG A 93 -22.66 -16.82 1.75
C ARG A 93 -22.92 -18.21 2.35
N GLY A 94 -21.94 -18.79 3.04
CA GLY A 94 -22.05 -20.07 3.75
C GLY A 94 -21.20 -21.21 3.16
N CYS A 95 -20.39 -20.97 2.13
CA CYS A 95 -19.50 -22.01 1.60
C CYS A 95 -18.30 -22.25 2.53
N GLN A 96 -18.18 -23.44 3.11
CA GLN A 96 -17.08 -23.81 4.01
C GLN A 96 -15.96 -24.61 3.32
N GLU A 97 -16.05 -24.81 2.01
CA GLU A 97 -15.09 -25.61 1.26
C GLU A 97 -13.73 -24.92 1.19
N ILE A 98 -12.69 -25.70 1.46
CA ILE A 98 -11.28 -25.35 1.31
C ILE A 98 -10.75 -26.19 0.14
N VAL A 99 -10.26 -25.53 -0.89
CA VAL A 99 -9.75 -26.20 -2.09
C VAL A 99 -8.34 -25.73 -2.39
N GLN A 100 -7.55 -26.57 -3.06
CA GLN A 100 -6.28 -26.13 -3.63
C GLN A 100 -6.53 -25.09 -4.72
N LEU A 101 -5.65 -24.09 -4.82
CA LEU A 101 -5.80 -22.96 -5.75
C LEU A 101 -6.02 -23.42 -7.20
N GLN A 102 -5.33 -24.49 -7.64
CA GLN A 102 -5.51 -25.08 -8.97
C GLN A 102 -6.94 -25.59 -9.27
N HIS A 103 -7.70 -25.96 -8.25
CA HIS A 103 -9.06 -26.48 -8.36
C HIS A 103 -10.13 -25.42 -8.08
N LEU A 104 -9.72 -24.22 -7.65
CA LEU A 104 -10.64 -23.17 -7.21
C LEU A 104 -11.62 -22.75 -8.31
N GLU A 105 -11.15 -22.51 -9.53
CA GLU A 105 -12.03 -22.10 -10.64
C GLU A 105 -13.10 -23.16 -10.95
N ARG A 106 -12.73 -24.44 -10.87
CA ARG A 106 -13.68 -25.56 -11.06
C ARG A 106 -14.72 -25.60 -9.94
N HIS A 107 -14.28 -25.41 -8.69
CA HIS A 107 -15.18 -25.33 -7.54
C HIS A 107 -16.15 -24.14 -7.65
N GLU A 108 -15.64 -22.93 -7.92
CA GLU A 108 -16.44 -21.71 -8.01
C GLU A 108 -17.53 -21.81 -9.11
N ALA A 109 -17.25 -22.51 -10.21
CA ALA A 109 -18.20 -22.75 -11.30
C ALA A 109 -19.38 -23.67 -10.92
N ILE A 110 -19.19 -24.57 -9.95
CA ILE A 110 -20.21 -25.54 -9.49
C ILE A 110 -20.69 -25.28 -8.05
N CYS A 111 -20.16 -24.25 -7.38
CA CYS A 111 -20.44 -23.97 -5.98
C CYS A 111 -21.94 -23.73 -5.75
N GLY A 112 -22.52 -24.45 -4.77
CA GLY A 112 -23.93 -24.30 -4.40
C GLY A 112 -24.29 -22.92 -3.85
N PHE A 113 -23.31 -22.12 -3.43
CA PHE A 113 -23.46 -20.78 -2.87
C PHE A 113 -23.26 -19.64 -3.89
N LEU A 114 -22.99 -19.99 -5.16
CA LEU A 114 -22.93 -19.04 -6.25
C LEU A 114 -24.24 -18.23 -6.32
N PRO A 115 -24.20 -16.88 -6.31
CA PRO A 115 -25.39 -16.05 -6.46
C PRO A 115 -25.97 -16.19 -7.87
N LEU A 116 -27.24 -16.57 -7.96
CA LEU A 116 -28.02 -16.63 -9.20
C LEU A 116 -29.30 -15.83 -9.03
N VAL A 117 -29.69 -15.12 -10.09
CA VAL A 117 -30.96 -14.36 -10.14
C VAL A 117 -32.07 -15.28 -10.66
N CYS A 118 -33.24 -15.21 -10.03
CA CYS A 118 -34.42 -15.97 -10.47
C CYS A 118 -34.80 -15.62 -11.92
N THR A 119 -35.06 -16.65 -12.73
CA THR A 119 -35.37 -16.51 -14.17
C THR A 119 -36.85 -16.19 -14.45
N ASN A 120 -37.73 -16.28 -13.45
CA ASN A 120 -39.13 -15.94 -13.62
C ASN A 120 -39.28 -14.42 -13.84
N GLN A 121 -39.97 -14.06 -14.92
CA GLN A 121 -40.21 -12.66 -15.28
C GLN A 121 -40.93 -11.94 -14.13
N GLY A 122 -40.28 -10.93 -13.55
CA GLY A 122 -40.83 -10.12 -12.46
C GLY A 122 -40.30 -10.43 -11.06
N CYS A 123 -39.57 -11.55 -10.85
CA CYS A 123 -39.07 -11.91 -9.51
C CYS A 123 -37.82 -11.12 -9.09
N GLY A 124 -36.72 -11.19 -9.86
CA GLY A 124 -35.48 -10.43 -9.61
C GLY A 124 -34.70 -10.78 -8.34
N ILE A 125 -35.15 -11.74 -7.52
CA ILE A 125 -34.47 -12.15 -6.28
C ILE A 125 -33.14 -12.86 -6.61
N THR A 126 -32.08 -12.55 -5.85
CA THR A 126 -30.78 -13.24 -5.93
C THR A 126 -30.66 -14.28 -4.82
N LEU A 127 -30.49 -15.54 -5.21
CA LEU A 127 -30.42 -16.69 -4.31
C LEU A 127 -29.11 -17.45 -4.51
N ASN A 128 -28.79 -18.36 -3.59
CA ASN A 128 -27.71 -19.31 -3.83
C ASN A 128 -28.17 -20.35 -4.86
N ARG A 129 -27.25 -20.85 -5.70
CA ARG A 129 -27.55 -21.89 -6.70
C ARG A 129 -28.33 -23.08 -6.13
N ARG A 130 -27.98 -23.57 -4.94
CA ARG A 130 -28.64 -24.70 -4.29
C ARG A 130 -30.10 -24.42 -3.91
N ASP A 131 -30.42 -23.16 -3.64
CA ASP A 131 -31.73 -22.71 -3.17
C ASP A 131 -32.64 -22.30 -4.34
N LEU A 132 -32.06 -22.10 -5.54
CA LEU A 132 -32.78 -21.65 -6.73
C LEU A 132 -33.87 -22.62 -7.19
N ILE A 133 -33.60 -23.94 -7.14
CA ILE A 133 -34.57 -24.96 -7.56
C ILE A 133 -35.79 -24.93 -6.66
N ARG A 134 -35.59 -24.93 -5.33
CA ARG A 134 -36.69 -24.87 -4.35
C ARG A 134 -37.50 -23.59 -4.50
N HIS A 135 -36.81 -22.46 -4.68
CA HIS A 135 -37.48 -21.20 -4.95
C HIS A 135 -38.35 -21.26 -6.20
N ASP A 136 -37.79 -21.70 -7.33
CA ASP A 136 -38.51 -21.78 -8.60
C ASP A 136 -39.71 -22.77 -8.55
N SER A 137 -39.56 -23.88 -7.81
CA SER A 137 -40.57 -24.93 -7.75
C SER A 137 -41.64 -24.75 -6.67
N GLU A 138 -41.40 -24.00 -5.61
CA GLU A 138 -42.28 -23.97 -4.43
C GLU A 138 -42.56 -22.57 -3.88
N GLU A 139 -41.62 -21.63 -3.99
CA GLU A 139 -41.70 -20.34 -3.29
C GLU A 139 -41.90 -19.14 -4.23
N CYS A 140 -41.61 -19.27 -5.52
CA CYS A 140 -41.66 -18.16 -6.46
C CYS A 140 -43.10 -17.82 -6.84
N GLU A 141 -43.55 -16.64 -6.41
CA GLU A 141 -44.88 -16.10 -6.72
C GLU A 141 -45.11 -15.85 -8.23
N PHE A 142 -44.03 -15.80 -9.03
CA PHE A 142 -44.05 -15.55 -10.47
C PHE A 142 -43.93 -16.83 -11.32
N ARG A 143 -44.07 -18.00 -10.71
CA ARG A 143 -43.95 -19.32 -11.37
C ARG A 143 -45.10 -19.57 -12.37
N GLN A 144 -44.77 -20.02 -13.58
CA GLN A 144 -45.76 -20.49 -14.55
C GLN A 144 -46.12 -21.98 -14.36
N MET A 145 -47.40 -22.26 -14.12
CA MET A 145 -47.91 -23.63 -13.96
C MET A 145 -48.49 -24.15 -15.27
N LYS A 146 -47.95 -25.27 -15.80
CA LYS A 146 -48.59 -26.05 -16.88
C LYS A 146 -49.50 -27.13 -16.29
N CYS A 147 -50.78 -27.10 -16.66
CA CYS A 147 -51.82 -27.99 -16.15
C CYS A 147 -51.63 -29.46 -16.60
N LYS A 148 -51.49 -30.38 -15.63
CA LYS A 148 -51.41 -31.85 -15.83
C LYS A 148 -52.73 -32.55 -15.45
N SER A 149 -53.87 -32.14 -16.01
CA SER A 149 -55.15 -32.79 -15.71
C SER A 149 -55.55 -33.95 -16.64
N CYS A 150 -54.69 -34.48 -17.50
CA CYS A 150 -55.07 -35.67 -18.28
C CYS A 150 -53.89 -36.56 -18.71
N GLY A 151 -53.86 -37.81 -18.21
CA GLY A 151 -53.42 -38.96 -19.01
C GLY A 151 -52.23 -39.82 -18.55
N GLU A 152 -51.16 -39.27 -17.96
CA GLU A 152 -49.85 -39.98 -17.96
C GLU A 152 -49.25 -40.36 -16.59
N MET A 153 -49.93 -40.09 -15.49
CA MET A 153 -49.35 -40.28 -14.15
C MET A 153 -49.26 -41.75 -13.72
N THR A 154 -50.11 -42.61 -14.27
CA THR A 154 -50.15 -44.05 -13.95
C THR A 154 -49.17 -44.89 -14.76
N LYS A 155 -48.71 -44.41 -15.93
CA LYS A 155 -47.66 -45.10 -16.73
C LYS A 155 -46.25 -44.74 -16.27
N MET A 156 -46.05 -43.52 -15.75
CA MET A 156 -44.73 -43.01 -15.38
C MET A 156 -44.19 -43.64 -14.09
N LEU A 157 -45.05 -44.00 -13.13
CA LEU A 157 -44.64 -44.66 -11.87
C LEU A 157 -44.10 -46.09 -12.11
N ALA A 158 -44.70 -46.85 -13.03
CA ALA A 158 -44.24 -48.19 -13.38
C ALA A 158 -42.91 -48.19 -14.16
N ASP A 159 -42.67 -47.17 -15.00
CA ASP A 159 -41.42 -47.05 -15.77
C ASP A 159 -40.25 -46.54 -14.90
N ILE A 160 -40.54 -45.79 -13.83
CA ILE A 160 -39.52 -45.30 -12.87
C ILE A 160 -38.98 -46.45 -12.01
N GLU A 161 -39.83 -47.34 -11.50
CA GLU A 161 -39.40 -48.50 -10.69
C GLU A 161 -38.48 -49.43 -11.49
N GLN A 162 -38.79 -49.68 -12.77
CA GLN A 162 -37.97 -50.53 -13.63
C GLN A 162 -36.62 -49.89 -13.98
N ARG A 163 -36.58 -48.55 -14.18
CA ARG A 163 -35.33 -47.82 -14.43
C ARG A 163 -34.47 -47.74 -13.17
N MET A 164 -35.04 -47.57 -11.98
CA MET A 164 -34.28 -47.54 -10.72
C MET A 164 -33.53 -48.86 -10.49
N ALA A 165 -34.17 -50.01 -10.71
CA ALA A 165 -33.52 -51.32 -10.59
C ALA A 165 -32.36 -51.53 -11.58
N ILE A 166 -32.48 -51.01 -12.81
CA ILE A 166 -31.42 -51.06 -13.83
C ILE A 166 -30.27 -50.07 -13.50
N THR A 167 -30.59 -48.96 -12.84
CA THR A 167 -29.58 -47.94 -12.49
C THR A 167 -28.77 -48.37 -11.27
N GLU A 168 -29.39 -49.01 -10.28
CA GLU A 168 -28.70 -49.59 -9.11
C GLU A 168 -27.70 -50.68 -9.52
N THR A 169 -28.08 -51.58 -10.43
CA THR A 169 -27.16 -52.60 -10.97
C THR A 169 -26.02 -51.99 -11.78
N LYS A 170 -26.25 -50.88 -12.50
CA LYS A 170 -25.18 -50.15 -13.20
C LYS A 170 -24.26 -49.38 -12.24
N MET A 171 -24.79 -48.78 -11.17
CA MET A 171 -23.99 -48.10 -10.15
C MET A 171 -23.08 -49.08 -9.40
N SER A 172 -23.60 -50.24 -8.98
CA SER A 172 -22.80 -51.28 -8.33
C SER A 172 -21.66 -51.84 -9.22
N ASN A 173 -21.94 -52.04 -10.51
CA ASN A 173 -20.93 -52.46 -11.49
C ASN A 173 -19.87 -51.36 -11.77
N MET A 174 -20.24 -50.10 -11.62
CA MET A 174 -19.35 -48.96 -11.84
C MET A 174 -18.50 -48.66 -10.60
N GLU A 175 -19.04 -48.86 -9.40
CA GLU A 175 -18.30 -48.82 -8.12
C GLU A 175 -17.22 -49.89 -8.09
N THR A 176 -17.55 -51.15 -8.39
CA THR A 176 -16.55 -52.24 -8.43
C THR A 176 -15.47 -52.03 -9.51
N LYS A 177 -15.79 -51.30 -10.59
CA LYS A 177 -14.80 -50.92 -11.61
C LYS A 177 -13.92 -49.74 -11.15
N MET A 178 -14.51 -48.77 -10.44
CA MET A 178 -13.81 -47.64 -9.85
C MET A 178 -12.82 -48.11 -8.77
N GLU A 179 -13.23 -49.03 -7.90
CA GLU A 179 -12.38 -49.60 -6.85
C GLU A 179 -11.15 -50.33 -7.42
N ARG A 180 -11.33 -51.10 -8.51
CA ARG A 180 -10.19 -51.75 -9.20
C ARG A 180 -9.24 -50.74 -9.82
N ASN A 181 -9.76 -49.65 -10.41
CA ASN A 181 -8.93 -48.61 -10.98
C ASN A 181 -8.16 -47.82 -9.91
N ILE A 182 -8.80 -47.53 -8.77
CA ILE A 182 -8.16 -46.86 -7.63
C ILE A 182 -7.06 -47.73 -7.05
N ALA A 183 -7.29 -49.04 -6.89
CA ALA A 183 -6.28 -49.98 -6.44
C ALA A 183 -5.07 -50.01 -7.39
N GLY A 184 -5.29 -50.05 -8.70
CA GLY A 184 -4.21 -50.01 -9.71
C GLY A 184 -3.40 -48.72 -9.67
N ILE A 185 -4.06 -47.56 -9.57
CA ILE A 185 -3.39 -46.25 -9.46
C ILE A 185 -2.56 -46.16 -8.17
N LYS A 186 -3.06 -46.72 -7.07
CA LYS A 186 -2.36 -46.73 -5.79
C LYS A 186 -1.05 -47.50 -5.88
N THR A 187 -1.06 -48.69 -6.47
CA THR A 187 0.16 -49.49 -6.65
C THR A 187 1.17 -48.79 -7.57
N ASP A 188 0.70 -48.19 -8.66
CA ASP A 188 1.52 -47.43 -9.60
C ASP A 188 2.16 -46.16 -8.97
N MET A 189 1.46 -45.53 -8.03
CA MET A 189 1.97 -44.41 -7.25
C MET A 189 3.00 -44.83 -6.19
N GLU A 190 2.79 -45.97 -5.53
CA GLU A 190 3.72 -46.52 -4.54
C GLU A 190 5.07 -46.88 -5.21
N GLU A 191 5.04 -47.53 -6.38
CA GLU A 191 6.26 -47.86 -7.14
C GLU A 191 7.03 -46.60 -7.62
N LYS A 192 6.31 -45.57 -8.08
CA LYS A 192 6.93 -44.29 -8.49
C LYS A 192 7.49 -43.50 -7.32
N PHE A 193 6.85 -43.58 -6.15
CA PHE A 193 7.31 -42.91 -4.94
C PHE A 193 8.62 -43.52 -4.44
N GLU A 194 8.74 -44.85 -4.51
CA GLU A 194 9.95 -45.57 -4.12
C GLU A 194 11.13 -45.26 -5.05
N ALA A 195 10.90 -45.25 -6.37
CA ALA A 195 11.91 -44.84 -7.35
C ALA A 195 12.39 -43.40 -7.16
N MET A 196 11.47 -42.47 -6.88
CA MET A 196 11.80 -41.06 -6.64
C MET A 196 12.60 -40.88 -5.34
N ASN A 197 12.31 -41.68 -4.31
CA ASN A 197 13.03 -41.62 -3.04
C ASN A 197 14.50 -42.06 -3.17
N ASP A 198 14.77 -43.02 -4.06
CA ASP A 198 16.14 -43.46 -4.35
C ASP A 198 16.93 -42.43 -5.17
N GLU A 199 16.29 -41.71 -6.11
CA GLU A 199 16.93 -40.57 -6.79
C GLU A 199 17.27 -39.42 -5.83
N VAL A 200 16.37 -39.11 -4.88
CA VAL A 200 16.60 -38.07 -3.86
C VAL A 200 17.76 -38.43 -2.93
N LYS A 201 17.93 -39.72 -2.58
CA LYS A 201 19.10 -40.17 -1.82
C LYS A 201 20.40 -39.97 -2.61
N GLY A 202 20.41 -40.25 -3.91
CA GLY A 202 21.57 -40.04 -4.79
C GLY A 202 21.94 -38.56 -4.95
N LEU A 203 20.95 -37.67 -5.03
CA LEU A 203 21.20 -36.21 -5.05
C LEU A 203 21.74 -35.70 -3.71
N LYS A 204 21.27 -36.26 -2.59
CA LYS A 204 21.73 -35.87 -1.25
C LYS A 204 23.21 -36.21 -1.00
N SER A 205 23.69 -37.36 -1.48
CA SER A 205 25.12 -37.70 -1.38
C SER A 205 25.98 -36.78 -2.24
N ALA A 206 25.56 -36.49 -3.48
CA ALA A 206 26.27 -35.56 -4.36
C ALA A 206 26.36 -34.13 -3.81
N LEU A 207 25.32 -33.67 -3.11
CA LEU A 207 25.30 -32.33 -2.48
C LEU A 207 26.28 -32.23 -1.31
N ILE A 208 26.42 -33.30 -0.52
CA ILE A 208 27.37 -33.37 0.61
C ILE A 208 28.81 -33.34 0.09
N ASP A 209 29.09 -34.06 -0.99
CA ASP A 209 30.42 -34.07 -1.63
C ASP A 209 30.78 -32.68 -2.22
N GLY A 210 29.81 -32.00 -2.83
CA GLY A 210 30.00 -30.62 -3.34
C GLY A 210 30.23 -29.60 -2.22
N PHE A 211 29.60 -29.77 -1.06
CA PHE A 211 29.77 -28.86 0.08
C PHE A 211 31.16 -28.98 0.71
N ASN A 212 31.72 -30.18 0.76
CA ASN A 212 33.08 -30.42 1.25
C ASN A 212 34.14 -29.83 0.31
N GLN A 213 33.91 -29.86 -1.02
CA GLN A 213 34.80 -29.21 -1.99
C GLN A 213 34.80 -27.68 -1.88
N MET A 214 33.66 -27.06 -1.57
CA MET A 214 33.58 -25.59 -1.38
C MET A 214 34.25 -25.10 -0.09
N LYS A 215 34.29 -25.94 0.95
CA LYS A 215 34.96 -25.63 2.21
C LYS A 215 36.48 -25.50 2.06
N ASP A 216 37.09 -26.28 1.17
CA ASP A 216 38.53 -26.23 0.87
C ASP A 216 38.94 -25.01 0.04
N VAL A 217 38.00 -24.34 -0.63
CA VAL A 217 38.24 -23.12 -1.41
C VAL A 217 38.21 -21.87 -0.53
N LEU A 218 37.31 -21.83 0.47
CA LEU A 218 37.13 -20.67 1.36
C LEU A 218 38.32 -20.42 2.30
N VAL A 219 39.08 -21.46 2.66
CA VAL A 219 40.29 -21.34 3.50
C VAL A 219 41.46 -20.66 2.77
N LYS A 220 41.41 -20.51 1.43
CA LYS A 220 42.50 -19.90 0.64
C LYS A 220 42.32 -18.41 0.33
N THR A 221 41.17 -17.82 0.68
CA THR A 221 40.79 -16.46 0.25
C THR A 221 40.78 -15.41 1.36
N GLU A 222 41.15 -15.76 2.59
CA GLU A 222 41.21 -14.79 3.70
C GLU A 222 42.52 -13.97 3.75
N ASP A 223 43.59 -14.38 3.06
CA ASP A 223 44.90 -13.70 3.13
C ASP A 223 45.12 -12.55 2.13
N THR A 224 44.14 -12.18 1.28
CA THR A 224 44.37 -11.22 0.16
C THR A 224 43.48 -9.97 0.13
N LYS A 225 42.68 -9.70 1.17
CA LYS A 225 41.75 -8.55 1.19
C LYS A 225 42.22 -7.28 1.91
N GLU A 226 43.39 -7.27 2.55
CA GLU A 226 43.86 -6.09 3.30
C GLU A 226 44.64 -5.03 2.50
N GLU A 227 45.01 -5.26 1.24
CA GLU A 227 45.90 -4.32 0.52
C GLU A 227 45.23 -3.34 -0.48
N ASN A 228 43.96 -3.53 -0.87
CA ASN A 228 43.37 -2.78 -2.00
C ASN A 228 42.39 -1.64 -1.68
N THR A 229 42.17 -1.28 -0.41
CA THR A 229 41.25 -0.20 0.01
C THR A 229 41.87 1.20 0.08
N ARG A 230 43.04 1.45 -0.54
CA ARG A 230 43.72 2.77 -0.49
C ARG A 230 43.82 3.56 -1.79
N LYS A 231 43.26 3.12 -2.92
CA LYS A 231 43.33 3.91 -4.16
C LYS A 231 42.07 3.75 -5.00
N VAL A 232 41.07 4.59 -4.79
CA VAL A 232 40.35 5.38 -5.83
C VAL A 232 39.49 6.42 -5.07
N ARG A 233 39.97 7.67 -5.02
CA ARG A 233 39.15 8.86 -4.76
C ARG A 233 39.03 9.62 -6.08
N ASN A 234 37.83 10.15 -6.31
CA ASN A 234 37.42 11.18 -7.27
C ASN A 234 37.16 10.76 -8.73
N ILE A 235 35.87 10.51 -9.02
CA ILE A 235 35.13 11.27 -10.05
C ILE A 235 33.78 11.67 -9.43
N ALA A 236 33.46 12.96 -9.48
CA ALA A 236 32.25 13.56 -8.93
C ALA A 236 31.21 13.77 -10.03
N SER A 237 30.04 13.15 -9.86
CA SER A 237 28.69 13.72 -10.09
C SER A 237 27.67 12.60 -9.79
N GLY A 238 27.27 12.47 -8.52
CA GLY A 238 26.26 11.50 -8.09
C GLY A 238 25.35 12.19 -7.09
N ASP A 239 24.05 12.17 -7.36
CA ASP A 239 22.99 12.93 -6.70
C ASP A 239 23.16 12.99 -5.17
N LYS A 240 23.39 14.20 -4.67
CA LYS A 240 23.49 14.48 -3.23
C LYS A 240 22.09 14.52 -2.63
N GLU A 241 21.45 13.37 -2.48
CA GLU A 241 20.18 13.28 -1.75
C GLU A 241 20.45 13.49 -0.25
N ASN A 242 19.98 14.60 0.29
CA ASN A 242 20.05 14.92 1.72
C ASN A 242 18.64 15.23 2.26
N ILE A 243 18.46 15.11 3.57
CA ILE A 243 17.22 15.52 4.25
C ILE A 243 17.51 16.76 5.06
N ILE A 244 16.82 17.87 4.78
CA ILE A 244 16.82 19.03 5.66
C ILE A 244 15.66 18.90 6.63
N VAL A 245 15.96 19.06 7.92
CA VAL A 245 14.98 19.06 9.01
C VAL A 245 15.03 20.40 9.70
N ALA A 246 13.89 21.08 9.78
CA ALA A 246 13.81 22.45 10.28
C ALA A 246 12.70 22.61 11.33
N GLY A 247 13.01 23.38 12.36
CA GLY A 247 12.04 23.77 13.38
C GLY A 247 11.53 22.62 14.23
N GLY A 248 10.31 22.79 14.74
CA GLY A 248 9.70 21.95 15.75
C GLY A 248 9.34 22.77 16.99
N LYS A 249 8.53 22.19 17.88
CA LYS A 249 8.06 22.91 19.07
C LYS A 249 9.25 23.27 19.97
N GLY A 250 9.49 24.58 20.12
CA GLY A 250 10.55 25.11 21.01
C GLY A 250 11.95 25.15 20.39
N THR A 251 12.11 24.93 19.09
CA THR A 251 13.41 25.03 18.42
C THR A 251 13.34 25.71 17.05
N ALA A 252 14.33 26.53 16.76
CA ALA A 252 14.57 27.11 15.44
C ALA A 252 15.70 26.37 14.69
N SER A 253 16.24 25.30 15.27
CA SER A 253 17.41 24.63 14.73
C SER A 253 17.11 23.92 13.42
N VAL A 254 18.09 23.95 12.53
CA VAL A 254 18.05 23.34 11.21
C VAL A 254 19.21 22.35 11.13
N GLN A 255 18.93 21.15 10.64
CA GLN A 255 19.92 20.09 10.53
C GLN A 255 19.78 19.45 9.15
N ILE A 256 20.90 19.01 8.59
CA ILE A 256 20.94 18.25 7.34
C ILE A 256 21.45 16.85 7.62
N PHE A 257 20.73 15.85 7.13
CA PHE A 257 21.14 14.46 7.11
C PHE A 257 21.68 14.12 5.74
N ASN A 258 22.94 13.73 5.69
CA ASN A 258 23.53 13.23 4.47
C ASN A 258 23.20 11.74 4.31
N TRP A 259 22.43 11.39 3.27
CA TRP A 259 21.98 10.01 3.08
C TRP A 259 23.12 9.03 2.79
N PRO A 260 24.06 9.29 1.86
CA PRO A 260 25.17 8.38 1.61
C PRO A 260 26.12 8.19 2.80
N GLN A 261 26.44 9.26 3.53
CA GLN A 261 27.37 9.21 4.68
C GLN A 261 26.68 8.81 5.99
N ARG A 262 25.35 8.86 6.05
CA ARG A 262 24.55 8.64 7.28
C ARG A 262 24.94 9.57 8.42
N THR A 263 25.30 10.81 8.12
CA THR A 263 25.78 11.78 9.11
C THR A 263 24.88 13.00 9.19
N TRP A 264 24.70 13.51 10.41
CA TRP A 264 24.05 14.79 10.67
C TRP A 264 25.06 15.93 10.66
N SER A 265 24.63 17.08 10.15
CA SER A 265 25.38 18.33 10.26
C SER A 265 24.42 19.48 10.60
N PRO A 266 24.82 20.41 11.48
CA PRO A 266 24.01 21.58 11.75
C PRO A 266 24.03 22.55 10.56
N LEU A 267 22.89 23.18 10.29
CA LEU A 267 22.77 24.33 9.38
C LEU A 267 22.43 25.58 10.20
N GLN A 268 22.42 26.74 9.54
CA GLN A 268 21.99 27.99 10.17
C GLN A 268 20.55 27.84 10.70
N SER A 269 20.36 28.15 11.99
CA SER A 269 19.03 28.18 12.61
C SER A 269 18.12 29.21 11.93
N MET A 270 16.82 28.92 11.88
CA MET A 270 15.82 29.88 11.43
C MET A 270 15.82 31.13 12.33
N PRO A 271 15.38 32.30 11.82
CA PRO A 271 15.30 33.52 12.62
C PRO A 271 14.32 33.39 13.79
N GLU A 272 13.29 32.56 13.64
CA GLU A 272 12.24 32.35 14.62
C GLU A 272 11.90 30.87 14.76
N VAL A 273 11.41 30.48 15.94
CA VAL A 273 10.89 29.14 16.19
C VAL A 273 9.58 28.95 15.44
N ARG A 274 9.47 27.86 14.68
CA ARG A 274 8.24 27.49 13.95
C ARG A 274 7.90 26.04 14.20
N HIS A 275 6.63 25.77 14.54
CA HIS A 275 6.10 24.41 14.59
C HIS A 275 4.71 24.31 13.97
N GLY A 276 4.39 23.14 13.43
CA GLY A 276 3.20 22.97 12.59
C GLY A 276 3.25 23.85 11.32
N ALA A 277 4.46 24.16 10.86
CA ALA A 277 4.69 24.82 9.58
C ALA A 277 4.81 23.76 8.47
N SER A 278 4.54 24.16 7.23
CA SER A 278 4.81 23.35 6.05
C SER A 278 6.15 23.74 5.43
N SER A 279 6.85 22.79 4.79
CA SER A 279 8.01 23.11 3.96
C SER A 279 7.86 22.53 2.57
N TYR A 280 8.47 23.21 1.60
CA TYR A 280 8.47 22.82 0.20
C TYR A 280 9.73 23.37 -0.48
N VAL A 281 10.14 22.72 -1.57
CA VAL A 281 11.27 23.16 -2.40
C VAL A 281 10.72 23.91 -3.60
N TYR A 282 11.22 25.12 -3.84
CA TYR A 282 10.83 25.93 -5.00
C TYR A 282 12.02 26.73 -5.53
N ASN A 283 12.32 26.62 -6.84
CA ASN A 283 13.48 27.25 -7.47
C ASN A 283 14.80 26.98 -6.71
N LYS A 284 15.03 25.73 -6.31
CA LYS A 284 16.14 25.25 -5.47
C LYS A 284 16.14 25.74 -4.01
N ASP A 285 15.36 26.76 -3.66
CA ASP A 285 15.23 27.22 -2.27
C ASP A 285 14.39 26.24 -1.44
N VAL A 286 14.81 25.99 -0.20
CA VAL A 286 13.91 25.39 0.81
C VAL A 286 13.11 26.50 1.45
N ARG A 287 11.78 26.38 1.39
CA ARG A 287 10.84 27.37 1.95
C ARG A 287 10.05 26.76 3.10
N ILE A 288 9.78 27.57 4.12
CA ILE A 288 8.97 27.20 5.28
C ILE A 288 7.86 28.23 5.43
N ALA A 289 6.60 27.78 5.32
CA ALA A 289 5.44 28.64 5.34
C ALA A 289 4.61 28.45 6.63
N GLY A 290 4.22 29.60 7.22
CA GLY A 290 3.36 29.68 8.39
C GLY A 290 3.90 28.99 9.64
N GLY A 291 3.00 28.34 10.38
CA GLY A 291 3.27 27.69 11.66
C GLY A 291 3.01 28.60 12.86
N TYR A 292 3.33 28.10 14.05
CA TYR A 292 3.20 28.84 15.31
C TYR A 292 4.56 29.22 15.88
N CYS A 293 4.70 30.51 16.25
CA CYS A 293 5.85 31.05 16.96
C CYS A 293 5.46 31.43 18.40
N PRO A 294 6.17 30.90 19.42
CA PRO A 294 5.95 31.32 20.81
C PRO A 294 6.18 32.84 20.97
N GLY A 295 5.17 33.57 21.44
CA GLY A 295 5.23 35.02 21.65
C GLY A 295 4.68 35.88 20.49
N SER A 296 4.74 35.40 19.24
CA SER A 296 4.28 36.14 18.04
C SER A 296 2.98 35.59 17.43
N ALA A 297 2.31 34.65 18.09
CA ALA A 297 1.10 33.97 17.62
C ALA A 297 1.31 33.13 16.33
N HIS A 298 0.25 32.89 15.56
CA HIS A 298 0.29 32.10 14.33
C HIS A 298 0.81 32.97 13.18
N LEU A 299 1.60 32.40 12.28
CA LEU A 299 2.30 33.13 11.23
C LEU A 299 1.65 32.89 9.86
N ASP A 300 1.65 33.93 9.03
CA ASP A 300 1.35 33.88 7.59
C ASP A 300 2.62 33.96 6.72
N SER A 301 3.76 34.28 7.34
CA SER A 301 5.01 34.55 6.62
C SER A 301 5.69 33.29 6.10
N THR A 302 6.37 33.43 4.95
CA THR A 302 7.25 32.40 4.38
C THR A 302 8.71 32.82 4.50
N ILE A 303 9.57 31.93 4.98
CA ILE A 303 11.03 32.12 5.02
C ILE A 303 11.70 31.14 4.06
N ARG A 304 12.87 31.51 3.53
CA ARG A 304 13.64 30.66 2.62
C ARG A 304 15.13 30.61 2.95
N ILE A 305 15.77 29.54 2.51
CA ILE A 305 17.23 29.36 2.50
C ILE A 305 17.66 28.79 1.13
N ASP A 306 18.71 29.36 0.55
CA ASP A 306 19.30 28.92 -0.72
C ASP A 306 20.05 27.59 -0.54
N LYS A 307 20.09 26.79 -1.60
CA LYS A 307 20.68 25.44 -1.67
C LYS A 307 22.00 25.40 -2.47
N ASP A 308 22.34 26.43 -3.25
CA ASP A 308 23.55 26.44 -4.11
C ASP A 308 24.87 26.69 -3.31
N PRO A 309 26.06 26.29 -3.82
CA PRO A 309 26.98 25.41 -3.10
C PRO A 309 28.33 26.07 -2.81
N TYR A 310 28.37 27.40 -2.66
CA TYR A 310 29.57 28.09 -2.21
C TYR A 310 29.50 28.26 -0.69
N PRO A 311 30.20 27.41 0.10
CA PRO A 311 30.24 27.51 1.56
C PRO A 311 30.91 28.80 2.08
N ASP A 312 31.48 29.62 1.19
CA ASP A 312 32.19 30.85 1.55
C ASP A 312 31.27 32.08 1.71
N LEU A 313 29.98 31.97 1.37
CA LEU A 313 28.96 32.96 1.70
C LEU A 313 27.93 32.31 2.62
N LEU A 314 27.87 32.78 3.87
CA LEU A 314 26.88 32.37 4.86
C LEU A 314 25.48 32.34 4.22
N ALA A 315 24.95 31.13 3.99
CA ALA A 315 23.55 30.94 3.67
C ALA A 315 22.75 31.62 4.78
N HIS A 316 21.96 32.63 4.42
CA HIS A 316 21.16 33.40 5.36
C HIS A 316 19.69 33.20 5.08
N TRP A 317 18.92 32.91 6.13
CA TRP A 317 17.47 32.93 6.05
C TRP A 317 17.00 34.31 5.61
N SER A 318 16.13 34.35 4.60
CA SER A 318 15.50 35.57 4.11
C SER A 318 13.98 35.42 4.08
N GLY A 319 13.27 36.54 4.30
CA GLY A 319 11.82 36.59 4.15
C GLY A 319 11.42 36.50 2.67
N CYS A 320 10.31 35.84 2.39
CA CYS A 320 9.67 35.85 1.08
C CYS A 320 8.55 36.89 1.04
N ALA A 321 8.32 37.49 -0.13
CA ALA A 321 7.15 38.35 -0.36
C ALA A 321 5.83 37.55 -0.33
N VAL A 322 5.89 36.24 -0.60
CA VAL A 322 4.76 35.31 -0.52
C VAL A 322 4.30 35.17 0.93
N LYS A 323 3.02 35.45 1.16
CA LYS A 323 2.32 35.22 2.43
C LYS A 323 1.21 34.22 2.24
N LEU A 324 0.91 33.47 3.29
CA LEU A 324 -0.28 32.66 3.37
C LEU A 324 -1.54 33.56 3.39
N PRO A 325 -2.70 33.03 2.94
CA PRO A 325 -3.99 33.73 3.02
C PRO A 325 -4.32 34.23 4.44
N GLU A 326 -3.93 33.42 5.44
CA GLU A 326 -4.24 33.63 6.84
C GLU A 326 -3.07 33.15 7.72
N THR A 327 -3.11 33.50 8.99
CA THR A 327 -2.16 33.04 10.01
C THR A 327 -2.47 31.58 10.41
N LEU A 328 -1.87 30.62 9.70
CA LEU A 328 -2.20 29.20 9.80
C LEU A 328 -1.08 28.37 10.43
N ALA A 329 -1.44 27.51 11.38
CA ALA A 329 -0.59 26.42 11.86
C ALA A 329 -1.27 25.06 11.65
N PHE A 330 -0.48 23.99 11.52
CA PHE A 330 -0.99 22.64 11.23
C PHE A 330 -1.79 22.55 9.92
N HIS A 331 -1.50 23.46 8.98
CA HIS A 331 -1.99 23.40 7.60
C HIS A 331 -1.09 22.44 6.81
N SER A 332 -1.58 22.00 5.65
CA SER A 332 -0.77 21.28 4.69
C SER A 332 -0.64 22.08 3.40
N SER A 333 0.49 21.94 2.71
CA SER A 333 0.75 22.70 1.48
C SER A 333 1.55 21.90 0.47
N ASP A 334 1.13 21.98 -0.79
CA ASP A 334 1.75 21.26 -1.90
C ASP A 334 1.97 22.16 -3.10
N LEU A 335 3.04 21.89 -3.85
CA LEU A 335 3.39 22.66 -5.04
C LEU A 335 2.71 22.07 -6.29
N TYR A 336 1.94 22.89 -7.01
CA TYR A 336 1.27 22.53 -8.25
C TYR A 336 1.41 23.66 -9.28
N ASN A 337 2.09 23.43 -10.41
CA ASN A 337 2.25 24.40 -11.51
C ASN A 337 2.59 25.83 -11.04
N ASP A 338 3.72 25.98 -10.32
CA ASP A 338 4.19 27.25 -9.74
C ASP A 338 3.27 27.91 -8.70
N GLN A 339 2.26 27.19 -8.23
CA GLN A 339 1.34 27.61 -7.19
C GLN A 339 1.48 26.73 -5.96
N LEU A 340 1.34 27.34 -4.80
CA LEU A 340 1.24 26.62 -3.55
C LEU A 340 -0.24 26.44 -3.22
N ILE A 341 -0.69 25.19 -3.19
CA ILE A 341 -2.04 24.84 -2.72
C ILE A 341 -1.95 24.68 -1.21
N VAL A 342 -2.71 25.48 -0.46
CA VAL A 342 -2.72 25.48 1.00
C VAL A 342 -4.09 25.02 1.47
N SER A 343 -4.14 23.97 2.29
CA SER A 343 -5.40 23.40 2.78
C SER A 343 -5.48 23.41 4.31
N GLY A 344 -6.64 23.83 4.81
CA GLY A 344 -7.03 23.77 6.21
C GLY A 344 -6.05 24.47 7.17
N GLY A 345 -5.81 23.84 8.32
CA GLY A 345 -5.03 24.38 9.42
C GLY A 345 -5.87 25.10 10.47
N TYR A 346 -5.20 25.54 11.53
CA TYR A 346 -5.80 26.26 12.63
C TYR A 346 -5.42 27.74 12.55
N ASN A 347 -6.43 28.59 12.52
CA ASN A 347 -6.28 30.05 12.56
C ASN A 347 -6.30 30.51 14.02
N GLY A 348 -5.16 31.00 14.50
CA GLY A 348 -4.99 31.46 15.87
C GLY A 348 -5.86 32.64 16.27
N ASN A 349 -6.11 33.54 15.32
CA ASN A 349 -6.82 34.79 15.54
C ASN A 349 -8.33 34.54 15.61
N LEU A 350 -8.84 33.70 14.70
CA LEU A 350 -10.25 33.29 14.67
C LEU A 350 -10.58 32.19 15.69
N LYS A 351 -9.55 31.51 16.19
CA LYS A 351 -9.65 30.32 17.06
C LYS A 351 -10.37 29.13 16.44
N GLU A 352 -10.38 29.05 15.11
CA GLU A 352 -11.13 28.07 14.34
C GLU A 352 -10.21 27.22 13.45
N THR A 353 -10.70 26.02 13.10
CA THR A 353 -10.07 25.16 12.11
C THR A 353 -10.64 25.49 10.73
N SER A 354 -9.77 25.77 9.77
CA SER A 354 -10.18 26.12 8.41
C SER A 354 -10.55 24.86 7.61
N ASN A 355 -11.54 25.01 6.72
CA ASN A 355 -11.83 24.06 5.65
C ASN A 355 -11.48 24.60 4.27
N CYS A 356 -10.88 25.77 4.16
CA CYS A 356 -10.58 26.40 2.88
C CYS A 356 -9.38 25.71 2.19
N ILE A 357 -9.43 25.69 0.87
CA ILE A 357 -8.33 25.35 -0.02
C ILE A 357 -7.99 26.61 -0.81
N HIS A 358 -6.74 27.06 -0.68
CA HIS A 358 -6.25 28.29 -1.29
C HIS A 358 -5.16 27.99 -2.31
N GLU A 359 -5.20 28.67 -3.45
CA GLU A 359 -4.13 28.73 -4.44
C GLU A 359 -3.33 30.02 -4.21
N VAL A 360 -2.04 29.88 -3.90
CA VAL A 360 -1.11 30.99 -3.69
C VAL A 360 -0.10 31.02 -4.83
N GLN A 361 -0.11 32.09 -5.62
CA GLN A 361 0.88 32.29 -6.67
C GLN A 361 2.26 32.59 -6.06
N LEU A 362 3.28 31.81 -6.45
CA LEU A 362 4.64 31.98 -5.95
C LEU A 362 5.46 33.01 -6.75
N VAL A 363 4.88 33.52 -7.83
CA VAL A 363 5.43 34.58 -8.68
C VAL A 363 4.63 35.87 -8.52
N HIS A 364 5.27 37.01 -8.78
CA HIS A 364 4.60 38.31 -8.74
C HIS A 364 3.38 38.29 -9.68
N PRO A 365 2.17 38.71 -9.22
CA PRO A 365 1.90 39.59 -8.07
C PRO A 365 1.61 38.91 -6.72
N TYR A 366 1.92 37.61 -6.55
CA TYR A 366 1.69 36.86 -5.31
C TYR A 366 0.23 36.82 -4.86
N THR A 367 -0.67 36.68 -5.82
CA THR A 367 -2.12 36.64 -5.56
C THR A 367 -2.53 35.37 -4.85
N VAL A 368 -3.53 35.50 -4.00
CA VAL A 368 -4.16 34.40 -3.28
C VAL A 368 -5.60 34.27 -3.72
N LYS A 369 -6.01 33.06 -4.07
CA LYS A 369 -7.39 32.72 -4.45
C LYS A 369 -7.89 31.60 -3.55
N THR A 370 -9.10 31.75 -3.01
CA THR A 370 -9.80 30.64 -2.36
C THR A 370 -10.55 29.84 -3.41
N SER A 371 -10.15 28.59 -3.63
CA SER A 371 -10.63 27.79 -4.75
C SER A 371 -11.80 26.90 -4.38
N ALA A 372 -11.74 26.26 -3.21
CA ALA A 372 -12.80 25.38 -2.74
C ALA A 372 -12.81 25.29 -1.20
N LYS A 373 -13.81 24.58 -0.68
CA LYS A 373 -13.89 24.21 0.73
C LYS A 373 -13.99 22.69 0.85
N MET A 374 -13.18 22.13 1.73
CA MET A 374 -13.28 20.74 2.14
C MET A 374 -14.64 20.49 2.84
N PRO A 375 -15.19 19.26 2.75
CA PRO A 375 -16.45 18.90 3.43
C PRO A 375 -16.40 19.12 4.95
N GLU A 376 -15.24 18.89 5.55
CA GLU A 376 -15.00 19.05 6.99
C GLU A 376 -13.78 19.97 7.18
N PRO A 377 -13.77 20.84 8.21
CA PRO A 377 -12.57 21.58 8.60
C PRO A 377 -11.50 20.62 9.12
N ARG A 378 -10.23 20.87 8.79
CA ARG A 378 -9.14 19.96 9.14
C ARG A 378 -7.89 20.71 9.57
N ARG A 379 -7.28 20.24 10.65
CA ARG A 379 -5.90 20.57 11.04
C ARG A 379 -5.11 19.30 11.31
N GLY A 380 -3.80 19.36 11.06
CA GLY A 380 -2.92 18.20 11.21
C GLY A 380 -3.33 17.03 10.33
N HIS A 381 -4.05 17.31 9.25
CA HIS A 381 -4.18 16.42 8.11
C HIS A 381 -2.92 16.51 7.26
N SER A 382 -2.79 15.58 6.33
CA SER A 382 -1.72 15.59 5.36
C SER A 382 -2.30 15.60 3.96
N THR A 383 -1.57 16.23 3.04
CA THR A 383 -1.94 16.27 1.63
C THR A 383 -0.80 15.79 0.75
N GLU A 384 -1.16 15.20 -0.40
CA GLU A 384 -0.22 14.73 -1.42
C GLU A 384 -0.83 14.94 -2.80
N ILE A 385 -0.04 15.44 -3.76
CA ILE A 385 -0.49 15.63 -5.14
C ILE A 385 -0.32 14.35 -5.97
N PHE A 386 -1.39 13.97 -6.66
CA PHE A 386 -1.45 12.93 -7.69
C PHE A 386 -1.94 13.54 -9.01
N GLU A 387 -0.98 13.89 -9.88
CA GLU A 387 -1.25 14.57 -11.15
C GLU A 387 -2.03 15.88 -10.91
N ASP A 388 -3.29 15.95 -11.34
CA ASP A 388 -4.17 17.12 -11.20
C ASP A 388 -5.08 17.04 -9.95
N HIS A 389 -4.83 16.09 -9.05
CA HIS A 389 -5.64 15.87 -7.85
C HIS A 389 -4.82 16.02 -6.58
N LEU A 390 -5.38 16.69 -5.58
CA LEU A 390 -4.84 16.77 -4.23
C LEU A 390 -5.56 15.74 -3.35
N LEU A 391 -4.84 14.73 -2.87
CA LEU A 391 -5.37 13.81 -1.87
C LEU A 391 -5.23 14.44 -0.49
N ILE A 392 -6.30 14.41 0.30
CA ILE A 392 -6.37 14.96 1.65
C ILE A 392 -6.76 13.84 2.59
N VAL A 393 -5.91 13.55 3.57
CA VAL A 393 -6.06 12.37 4.43
C VAL A 393 -6.13 12.79 5.90
N GLY A 394 -7.12 12.24 6.61
CA GLY A 394 -7.27 12.33 8.06
C GLY A 394 -7.34 13.76 8.61
N GLY A 395 -6.65 14.01 9.71
CA GLY A 395 -6.66 15.27 10.45
C GLY A 395 -7.70 15.31 11.56
N SER A 396 -7.96 16.50 12.10
CA SER A 396 -8.95 16.72 13.15
C SER A 396 -9.75 17.98 12.87
N THR A 397 -11.05 17.97 13.17
CA THR A 397 -11.91 19.15 13.03
C THR A 397 -11.67 20.16 14.15
N THR A 398 -11.20 19.71 15.31
CA THR A 398 -10.94 20.58 16.47
C THR A 398 -9.52 20.35 17.03
N ARG A 399 -9.27 20.81 18.26
CA ARG A 399 -8.04 20.51 19.00
C ARG A 399 -8.12 19.21 19.79
N ARG A 400 -9.27 18.55 19.82
CA ARG A 400 -9.52 17.33 20.58
C ARG A 400 -9.26 16.11 19.70
N TYR A 401 -8.58 15.11 20.23
CA TYR A 401 -8.28 13.90 19.49
C TYR A 401 -9.54 13.07 19.17
N GLN A 402 -10.63 13.21 19.96
CA GLN A 402 -11.92 12.57 19.68
C GLN A 402 -12.53 12.99 18.32
N ASP A 403 -12.16 14.18 17.84
CA ASP A 403 -12.63 14.76 16.60
C ASP A 403 -11.69 14.47 15.41
N ASN A 404 -10.79 13.50 15.57
CA ASN A 404 -9.95 13.01 14.48
C ASN A 404 -10.80 12.36 13.39
N LEU A 405 -10.33 12.44 12.15
CA LEU A 405 -11.03 11.96 10.98
C LEU A 405 -10.30 10.75 10.38
N ASN A 406 -11.06 9.81 9.83
CA ASN A 406 -10.55 8.76 8.95
C ASN A 406 -10.91 9.03 7.49
N SER A 407 -11.62 10.12 7.20
CA SER A 407 -12.06 10.45 5.85
C SER A 407 -10.87 10.79 4.95
N VAL A 408 -10.96 10.30 3.71
CA VAL A 408 -10.04 10.56 2.61
C VAL A 408 -10.81 11.37 1.58
N VAL A 409 -10.27 12.51 1.17
CA VAL A 409 -10.91 13.42 0.21
C VAL A 409 -9.95 13.64 -0.96
N LEU A 410 -10.44 13.46 -2.17
CA LEU A 410 -9.74 13.79 -3.40
C LEU A 410 -10.27 15.12 -3.92
N TYR A 411 -9.43 16.14 -3.96
CA TYR A 411 -9.76 17.43 -4.52
C TYR A 411 -9.25 17.53 -5.96
N ASP A 412 -10.16 17.72 -6.91
CA ASP A 412 -9.83 18.00 -8.30
C ASP A 412 -9.46 19.49 -8.42
N ILE A 413 -8.19 19.75 -8.71
CA ILE A 413 -7.62 21.11 -8.74
C ILE A 413 -8.17 21.88 -9.94
N LYS A 414 -8.52 21.20 -11.05
CA LYS A 414 -9.02 21.86 -12.26
C LYS A 414 -10.48 22.25 -12.13
N ASN A 415 -11.29 21.34 -11.58
CA ASN A 415 -12.74 21.52 -11.47
C ASN A 415 -13.17 22.18 -10.15
N ASN A 416 -12.28 22.29 -9.18
CA ASN A 416 -12.54 22.81 -7.84
C ASN A 416 -13.58 22.00 -7.05
N GLU A 417 -13.59 20.68 -7.24
CA GLU A 417 -14.54 19.78 -6.62
C GLU A 417 -13.86 18.81 -5.65
N CYS A 418 -14.51 18.57 -4.50
CA CYS A 418 -14.07 17.58 -3.53
C CYS A 418 -14.91 16.30 -3.68
N LYS A 419 -14.24 15.18 -3.88
CA LYS A 419 -14.84 13.84 -3.87
C LYS A 419 -14.37 13.08 -2.63
N GLN A 420 -15.31 12.52 -1.89
CA GLN A 420 -14.98 11.62 -0.78
C GLN A 420 -14.63 10.23 -1.32
N LEU A 421 -13.51 9.66 -0.86
CA LEU A 421 -13.07 8.31 -1.17
C LEU A 421 -13.33 7.36 0.02
N THR A 422 -13.08 6.06 -0.19
CA THR A 422 -13.11 5.06 0.89
C THR A 422 -12.21 5.51 2.05
N PRO A 423 -12.74 5.59 3.28
CA PRO A 423 -12.00 6.09 4.43
C PRO A 423 -10.89 5.14 4.88
N LEU A 424 -9.96 5.67 5.68
CA LEU A 424 -8.96 4.86 6.37
C LEU A 424 -9.62 3.92 7.40
N PRO A 425 -8.96 2.78 7.73
CA PRO A 425 -9.45 1.84 8.74
C PRO A 425 -9.62 2.44 10.14
N TYR A 426 -8.88 3.52 10.43
CA TYR A 426 -8.93 4.23 11.70
C TYR A 426 -8.76 5.74 11.50
N ALA A 427 -9.27 6.52 12.47
CA ALA A 427 -9.15 7.97 12.45
C ALA A 427 -7.80 8.42 13.01
N VAL A 428 -7.16 9.37 12.34
CA VAL A 428 -5.79 9.76 12.65
C VAL A 428 -5.54 11.24 12.35
N SER A 429 -4.79 11.90 13.22
CA SER A 429 -4.27 13.25 12.99
C SER A 429 -2.79 13.35 13.38
N SER A 430 -2.12 14.41 12.92
CA SER A 430 -0.69 14.64 13.16
C SER A 430 0.20 13.46 12.74
N MET A 431 -0.22 12.71 11.72
CA MET A 431 0.58 11.68 11.06
C MET A 431 1.56 12.31 10.09
N ALA A 432 2.58 11.54 9.72
CA ALA A 432 3.34 11.82 8.52
C ALA A 432 2.72 11.08 7.33
N THR A 433 2.84 11.65 6.14
CA THR A 433 2.53 10.96 4.90
C THR A 433 3.68 11.07 3.91
N VAL A 434 3.80 10.08 3.05
CA VAL A 434 4.67 10.15 1.87
C VAL A 434 3.99 9.48 0.69
N ARG A 435 4.22 10.04 -0.50
CA ARG A 435 3.84 9.38 -1.75
C ARG A 435 4.79 8.23 -2.11
N TRP A 436 4.23 7.09 -2.47
CA TRP A 436 4.95 5.91 -2.96
C TRP A 436 4.27 5.34 -4.22
N GLY A 437 4.72 5.80 -5.39
CA GLY A 437 4.07 5.51 -6.68
C GLY A 437 2.65 6.07 -6.74
N ASP A 438 1.67 5.18 -6.92
CA ASP A 438 0.22 5.47 -6.91
C ASP A 438 -0.42 5.33 -5.51
N ASN A 439 0.42 5.15 -4.48
CA ASN A 439 -0.02 4.98 -3.10
C ASN A 439 0.42 6.17 -2.24
N ILE A 440 -0.28 6.35 -1.12
CA ILE A 440 0.16 7.17 0.00
C ILE A 440 0.44 6.26 1.19
N VAL A 441 1.55 6.50 1.88
CA VAL A 441 1.87 5.80 3.13
C VAL A 441 1.59 6.73 4.29
N VAL A 442 0.67 6.33 5.17
CA VAL A 442 0.25 7.02 6.38
C VAL A 442 1.01 6.43 7.57
N ILE A 443 1.74 7.27 8.30
CA ILE A 443 2.74 6.82 9.28
C ILE A 443 2.48 7.50 10.63
N GLY A 444 2.24 6.69 11.65
CA GLY A 444 2.05 7.14 13.02
C GLY A 444 0.85 8.07 13.19
N GLY A 445 1.00 9.08 14.03
CA GLY A 445 -0.05 10.02 14.41
C GLY A 445 -0.71 9.67 15.74
N ILE A 446 -1.87 10.27 15.98
CA ILE A 446 -2.69 10.05 17.18
C ILE A 446 -4.11 9.64 16.78
N ASP A 447 -4.67 8.63 17.44
CA ASP A 447 -6.02 8.14 17.17
C ASP A 447 -7.10 8.87 18.00
N LYS A 448 -8.37 8.45 17.84
CA LYS A 448 -9.52 9.00 18.58
C LYS A 448 -9.51 8.70 20.09
N GLN A 449 -8.71 7.75 20.53
CA GLN A 449 -8.52 7.41 21.93
C GLN A 449 -7.34 8.18 22.55
N GLY A 450 -6.60 8.94 21.72
CA GLY A 450 -5.42 9.68 22.15
C GLY A 450 -4.15 8.83 22.20
N LYS A 451 -4.19 7.59 21.69
CA LYS A 451 -3.05 6.68 21.59
C LYS A 451 -2.12 7.14 20.48
N LYS A 452 -0.81 7.09 20.75
CA LYS A 452 0.22 7.44 19.77
C LYS A 452 0.52 6.18 18.97
N LEU A 453 0.57 6.32 17.66
CA LEU A 453 0.60 5.17 16.77
C LEU A 453 2.03 4.90 16.30
N ASP A 454 2.39 3.63 16.30
CA ASP A 454 3.51 3.05 15.55
C ASP A 454 3.04 2.47 14.19
N THR A 455 1.73 2.50 13.95
CA THR A 455 1.12 1.90 12.78
C THR A 455 1.51 2.61 11.49
N VAL A 456 1.69 1.81 10.45
CA VAL A 456 2.00 2.28 9.10
C VAL A 456 1.00 1.64 8.16
N LEU A 457 0.34 2.45 7.35
CA LEU A 457 -0.71 2.03 6.43
C LEU A 457 -0.36 2.53 5.03
N ILE A 458 -0.44 1.67 4.02
CA ILE A 458 -0.38 2.08 2.62
C ILE A 458 -1.81 2.11 2.06
N TYR A 459 -2.17 3.21 1.40
CA TYR A 459 -3.48 3.42 0.77
C TYR A 459 -3.28 3.66 -0.72
N ASN A 460 -3.93 2.84 -1.55
CA ASN A 460 -3.89 3.01 -3.01
C ASN A 460 -5.03 3.92 -3.46
N VAL A 461 -4.67 5.05 -4.09
CA VAL A 461 -5.65 6.07 -4.48
C VAL A 461 -6.58 5.59 -5.60
N MET A 462 -6.09 4.70 -6.46
CA MET A 462 -6.83 4.23 -7.63
C MET A 462 -7.80 3.09 -7.31
N THR A 463 -7.44 2.19 -6.39
CA THR A 463 -8.29 1.08 -5.96
C THR A 463 -9.11 1.43 -4.73
N GLU A 464 -8.74 2.47 -3.97
CA GLU A 464 -9.33 2.85 -2.68
C GLU A 464 -9.18 1.78 -1.58
N HIS A 465 -8.21 0.88 -1.73
CA HIS A 465 -7.90 -0.15 -0.74
C HIS A 465 -6.69 0.25 0.10
N SER A 466 -6.68 -0.21 1.35
CA SER A 466 -5.62 0.08 2.31
C SER A 466 -5.08 -1.19 2.95
N HIS A 467 -3.77 -1.26 3.13
CA HIS A 467 -3.09 -2.41 3.73
C HIS A 467 -2.11 -1.94 4.81
N MET A 468 -1.97 -2.74 5.87
CA MET A 468 -1.01 -2.45 6.94
C MET A 468 0.40 -2.84 6.51
N LEU A 469 1.36 -1.93 6.70
CA LEU A 469 2.79 -2.21 6.60
C LEU A 469 3.33 -2.60 7.99
N PRO A 470 4.55 -3.17 8.09
CA PRO A 470 5.19 -3.43 9.38
C PRO A 470 5.20 -2.15 10.23
N PRO A 471 4.84 -2.24 11.52
CA PRO A 471 4.81 -1.07 12.39
C PRO A 471 6.23 -0.54 12.62
N MET A 472 6.33 0.76 12.90
CA MET A 472 7.56 1.37 13.40
C MET A 472 7.98 0.72 14.73
N LYS A 473 9.26 0.82 15.08
CA LYS A 473 9.75 0.37 16.39
C LYS A 473 9.27 1.28 17.52
N CYS A 474 9.13 2.57 17.24
CA CYS A 474 8.62 3.55 18.19
C CYS A 474 7.29 4.13 17.71
N ASN A 475 6.35 4.32 18.63
CA ASN A 475 5.15 5.10 18.36
C ASN A 475 5.49 6.59 18.32
N ARG A 476 4.85 7.32 17.39
CA ARG A 476 5.19 8.72 17.10
C ARG A 476 3.95 9.47 16.65
N PHE A 477 3.70 10.64 17.23
CA PHE A 477 2.82 11.65 16.62
C PHE A 477 3.57 12.96 16.41
N GLY A 478 3.15 13.72 15.40
CA GLY A 478 3.87 14.93 14.96
C GLY A 478 5.29 14.64 14.47
N CYS A 479 5.53 13.43 13.97
CA CYS A 479 6.74 13.10 13.21
C CYS A 479 6.65 13.67 11.79
N THR A 480 7.76 13.63 11.07
CA THR A 480 7.79 13.86 9.62
C THR A 480 8.32 12.61 8.93
N ALA A 481 7.97 12.44 7.67
CA ALA A 481 8.50 11.36 6.85
C ALA A 481 8.87 11.90 5.47
N VAL A 482 9.89 11.30 4.87
CA VAL A 482 10.34 11.61 3.51
C VAL A 482 10.70 10.31 2.78
N VAL A 483 10.61 10.33 1.46
CA VAL A 483 11.07 9.22 0.62
C VAL A 483 12.43 9.56 0.02
N ILE A 484 13.41 8.69 0.25
CA ILE A 484 14.71 8.73 -0.44
C ILE A 484 14.96 7.36 -1.06
N ARG A 485 15.06 7.33 -2.39
CA ARG A 485 15.16 6.10 -3.18
C ARG A 485 14.04 5.13 -2.81
N ASN A 486 14.39 3.96 -2.30
CA ASN A 486 13.49 2.89 -1.88
C ASN A 486 13.21 2.85 -0.37
N ASN A 487 13.41 3.99 0.31
CA ASN A 487 13.29 4.07 1.76
C ASN A 487 12.35 5.19 2.18
N ILE A 488 11.46 4.89 3.11
CA ILE A 488 10.70 5.87 3.86
C ILE A 488 11.48 6.18 5.13
N VAL A 489 11.90 7.42 5.30
CA VAL A 489 12.66 7.86 6.47
C VAL A 489 11.73 8.67 7.37
N VAL A 490 11.52 8.20 8.59
CA VAL A 490 10.67 8.82 9.61
C VAL A 490 11.53 9.48 10.66
N LEU A 491 11.28 10.75 10.93
CA LEU A 491 12.13 11.59 11.77
C LEU A 491 11.34 12.12 12.98
N GLY A 492 11.91 11.92 14.17
CA GLY A 492 11.43 12.54 15.42
C GLY A 492 9.98 12.21 15.76
N GLY A 493 9.25 13.22 16.21
CA GLY A 493 7.92 13.07 16.78
C GLY A 493 7.97 12.96 18.31
N ARG A 494 6.80 12.70 18.90
CA ARG A 494 6.64 12.51 20.33
C ARG A 494 5.99 11.15 20.59
N ASP A 495 6.51 10.42 21.56
CA ASP A 495 6.01 9.09 21.91
C ASP A 495 4.82 9.15 22.89
N GLU A 496 4.33 7.97 23.25
CA GLU A 496 3.26 7.77 24.21
C GLU A 496 3.62 8.23 25.63
N GLN A 497 4.91 8.18 26.00
CA GLN A 497 5.43 8.71 27.26
C GLN A 497 5.67 10.24 27.20
N LEU A 498 5.21 10.91 26.14
CA LEU A 498 5.35 12.34 25.89
C LEU A 498 6.80 12.83 25.76
N ARG A 499 7.73 11.93 25.45
CA ARG A 499 9.13 12.24 25.18
C ARG A 499 9.28 12.69 23.74
N ASP A 500 10.00 13.79 23.54
CA ASP A 500 10.40 14.22 22.21
C ASP A 500 11.52 13.29 21.71
N LEU A 501 11.39 12.80 20.48
CA LEU A 501 12.28 11.78 19.94
C LEU A 501 13.40 12.40 19.10
N LYS A 502 14.61 11.84 19.26
CA LYS A 502 15.76 12.04 18.36
C LYS A 502 15.88 10.95 17.32
N SER A 503 15.26 9.81 17.58
CA SER A 503 15.39 8.60 16.77
C SER A 503 14.84 8.81 15.37
N VAL A 504 15.50 8.15 14.43
CA VAL A 504 15.20 8.18 13.00
C VAL A 504 15.09 6.73 12.57
N GLU A 505 14.01 6.39 11.88
CA GLU A 505 13.76 5.04 11.41
C GLU A 505 13.60 5.07 9.90
N ALA A 506 14.13 4.07 9.20
CA ALA A 506 13.94 3.93 7.76
C ALA A 506 13.29 2.59 7.44
N PHE A 507 12.17 2.63 6.72
CA PHE A 507 11.54 1.45 6.17
C PHE A 507 12.04 1.23 4.75
N ASN A 508 12.65 0.08 4.50
CA ASN A 508 13.13 -0.29 3.18
C ASN A 508 12.11 -1.24 2.51
N PHE A 509 11.63 -0.90 1.31
CA PHE A 509 10.63 -1.71 0.62
C PHE A 509 11.16 -3.03 0.07
N ASP A 510 12.46 -3.15 -0.27
CA ASP A 510 13.05 -4.40 -0.75
C ASP A 510 13.17 -5.45 0.37
N ARG A 511 13.65 -5.00 1.53
CA ARG A 511 13.84 -5.84 2.73
C ARG A 511 12.56 -5.98 3.56
N TYR A 512 11.58 -5.10 3.29
CA TYR A 512 10.31 -5.01 3.99
C TYR A 512 10.48 -4.94 5.52
N SER A 513 11.45 -4.14 5.98
CA SER A 513 11.81 -4.04 7.40
C SER A 513 12.31 -2.64 7.75
N TRP A 514 12.23 -2.33 9.05
CA TRP A 514 12.70 -1.08 9.62
C TRP A 514 14.15 -1.19 10.08
N GLU A 515 14.98 -0.24 9.67
CA GLU A 515 16.32 -0.02 10.22
C GLU A 515 16.34 1.26 11.07
N GLU A 516 17.14 1.25 12.14
CA GLU A 516 17.42 2.48 12.88
C GLU A 516 18.54 3.24 12.19
N LEU A 517 18.32 4.53 11.97
CA LEU A 517 19.32 5.45 11.46
C LEU A 517 19.93 6.28 12.59
N PRO A 518 21.11 6.90 12.37
CA PRO A 518 21.71 7.78 13.35
C PRO A 518 20.75 8.86 13.83
N GLU A 519 20.69 9.04 15.14
CA GLU A 519 19.78 9.97 15.78
C GLU A 519 20.08 11.43 15.39
N MET A 520 19.03 12.25 15.33
CA MET A 520 19.17 13.70 15.22
C MET A 520 19.94 14.27 16.41
N CYS A 521 20.65 15.38 16.22
CA CYS A 521 21.38 16.03 17.33
C CYS A 521 20.42 16.57 18.42
N GLN A 522 19.18 16.88 18.05
CA GLN A 522 18.17 17.43 18.95
C GLN A 522 16.82 16.72 18.74
N ALA A 523 16.14 16.44 19.85
CA ALA A 523 14.80 15.87 19.83
C ALA A 523 13.80 16.92 19.30
N ARG A 524 12.84 16.49 18.47
CA ARG A 524 11.87 17.43 17.88
C ARG A 524 10.60 16.73 17.43
N TRP A 525 9.50 17.47 17.48
CA TRP A 525 8.17 17.08 16.98
C TRP A 525 7.46 18.32 16.42
N LEU A 526 6.47 18.11 15.55
CA LEU A 526 5.79 19.15 14.77
C LEU A 526 6.77 20.02 13.97
N HIS A 527 7.89 19.42 13.57
CA HIS A 527 8.90 20.00 12.70
C HIS A 527 8.53 19.74 11.25
N THR A 528 9.34 20.22 10.33
CA THR A 528 9.19 19.93 8.90
C THR A 528 10.47 19.29 8.36
N ALA A 529 10.33 18.47 7.33
CA ALA A 529 11.45 17.81 6.67
C ALA A 529 11.24 17.84 5.15
N THR A 530 12.33 18.00 4.40
CA THR A 530 12.29 18.04 2.94
C THR A 530 13.54 17.36 2.38
N VAL A 531 13.40 16.69 1.25
CA VAL A 531 14.53 16.10 0.51
C VAL A 531 15.12 17.17 -0.41
N VAL A 532 16.45 17.28 -0.40
CA VAL A 532 17.23 18.20 -1.23
C VAL A 532 18.35 17.47 -1.94
#